data_AF-A0A3R7X151-F1
#
_entry.id   AF-A0A3R7X151-F1
#
_cell.length_a   1.000
_cell.length_b   1.000
_cell.length_c   1.000
_cell.angle_alpha   90.00
_cell.angle_beta   90.00
_cell.angle_gamma   90.00
#
_symmetry.space_group_name_H-M   'P 1'
#
loop_
_entity.id
_entity.type
_entity.pdbx_description
1 polymer ?
#
loop_
_entity_poly.entity_id
_entity_poly.type
_entity_poly.pdbx_seq_one_letter_code
_entity_poly.pdbx_strand_id
1 'polypeptide(L)'
;MTEENAAVDPALDPTAQAEQQRLFPDAPTDEPVWTVAHTVMGQTISFDVWRSLIKAEMIDQSDIKSSHRKAILRKTEKTLQRAVKVGLGKLNDAQMEQTRWNAFIILVDRALGNNHLKIRDDEALCDSLIDAADGFQKA
;
A
#
# COMPACT_ATOMS: atom_id res chain seq x y z
N MET A 1 12.30 24.43 -27.36
CA MET A 1 11.42 23.34 -26.93
C MET A 1 12.34 22.21 -26.49
N THR A 2 12.64 22.13 -25.19
CA THR A 2 13.49 21.07 -24.64
C THR A 2 12.58 19.94 -24.22
N GLU A 3 12.70 18.81 -24.92
CA GLU A 3 12.00 17.56 -24.65
C GLU A 3 12.25 17.16 -23.20
N GLU A 4 11.16 17.13 -22.45
CA GLU A 4 11.08 16.64 -21.09
C GLU A 4 11.39 15.13 -21.16
N ASN A 5 12.64 14.77 -20.84
CA ASN A 5 13.05 13.39 -20.59
C ASN A 5 12.13 12.85 -19.49
N ALA A 6 11.03 12.21 -19.89
CA ALA A 6 10.19 11.42 -19.03
C ALA A 6 11.00 10.20 -18.61
N ALA A 7 11.88 10.40 -17.61
CA ALA A 7 12.57 9.33 -16.92
C ALA A 7 11.48 8.36 -16.45
N VAL A 8 11.40 7.22 -17.13
CA VAL A 8 10.55 6.11 -16.74
C VAL A 8 11.00 5.75 -15.33
N ASP A 9 10.06 5.77 -14.37
CA ASP A 9 10.37 5.35 -13.01
C ASP A 9 10.89 3.91 -13.09
N PRO A 10 12.10 3.59 -12.57
CA PRO A 10 12.63 2.23 -12.62
C PRO A 10 11.66 1.18 -12.05
N ALA A 11 10.75 1.58 -11.15
CA ALA A 11 9.70 0.71 -10.61
C ALA A 11 8.58 0.37 -11.61
N LEU A 12 8.48 1.09 -12.73
CA LEU A 12 7.48 0.93 -13.79
C LEU A 12 8.12 0.68 -15.17
N ASP A 13 9.44 0.49 -15.22
CA ASP A 13 10.15 0.13 -16.44
C ASP A 13 9.89 -1.34 -16.79
N PRO A 14 9.27 -1.66 -17.94
CA PRO A 14 9.01 -3.04 -18.35
C PRO A 14 10.28 -3.85 -18.64
N THR A 15 11.45 -3.20 -18.77
CA THR A 15 12.76 -3.83 -18.98
C THR A 15 13.58 -3.96 -17.70
N ALA A 16 13.15 -3.37 -16.58
CA ALA A 16 13.80 -3.54 -15.29
C ALA A 16 13.54 -4.96 -14.75
N GLN A 17 14.56 -5.81 -14.83
CA GLN A 17 14.63 -7.07 -14.07
C GLN A 17 14.89 -6.73 -12.60
N ALA A 18 13.88 -6.20 -11.91
CA ALA A 18 13.89 -6.23 -10.45
C ALA A 18 13.81 -7.70 -10.03
N GLU A 19 14.74 -8.16 -9.19
CA GLU A 19 14.56 -9.43 -8.46
C GLU A 19 13.13 -9.44 -7.90
N GLN A 20 12.39 -10.53 -8.11
CA GLN A 20 11.03 -10.69 -7.61
C GLN A 20 11.07 -10.70 -6.07
N GLN A 21 11.16 -9.53 -5.45
CA GLN A 21 10.93 -9.36 -4.03
C GLN A 21 9.43 -9.42 -3.83
N ARG A 22 8.99 -10.57 -3.32
CA ARG A 22 7.64 -10.74 -2.83
C ARG A 22 7.43 -9.76 -1.68
N LEU A 23 6.51 -8.82 -1.84
CA LEU A 23 6.20 -7.77 -0.87
C LEU A 23 5.15 -8.24 0.12
N PHE A 24 4.21 -9.08 -0.32
CA PHE A 24 3.26 -9.72 0.58
C PHE A 24 3.89 -10.99 1.17
N PRO A 25 4.06 -11.07 2.51
CA PRO A 25 4.48 -12.30 3.14
C PRO A 25 3.44 -13.42 2.92
N ASP A 26 3.81 -14.65 3.24
CA ASP A 26 2.82 -15.72 3.34
C ASP A 26 1.89 -15.46 4.53
N ALA A 27 0.60 -15.67 4.32
CA ALA A 27 -0.38 -15.51 5.38
C ALA A 27 -0.16 -16.57 6.48
N PRO A 28 -0.30 -16.18 7.75
CA PRO A 28 -0.24 -17.13 8.86
C PRO A 28 -1.41 -18.12 8.79
N THR A 29 -1.16 -19.35 9.24
CA THR A 29 -2.15 -20.45 9.16
C THR A 29 -3.31 -20.31 10.15
N ASP A 30 -3.13 -19.50 11.18
CA ASP A 30 -4.03 -19.33 12.33
C ASP A 30 -4.82 -18.02 12.32
N GLU A 31 -4.62 -17.16 11.31
CA GLU A 31 -5.41 -15.93 11.15
C GLU A 31 -6.36 -16.02 9.96
N PRO A 32 -7.55 -15.41 10.06
CA PRO A 32 -8.42 -15.26 8.91
C PRO A 32 -7.77 -14.31 7.89
N VAL A 33 -7.75 -14.75 6.63
CA VAL A 33 -7.38 -13.93 5.48
C VAL A 33 -8.65 -13.44 4.81
N TRP A 34 -8.68 -12.17 4.37
CA TRP A 34 -9.78 -11.65 3.58
C TRP A 34 -9.31 -10.67 2.52
N THR A 35 -10.09 -10.60 1.44
CA THR A 35 -9.83 -9.68 0.34
C THR A 35 -10.40 -8.30 0.64
N VAL A 36 -9.59 -7.28 0.41
CA VAL A 36 -9.99 -5.87 0.45
C VAL A 36 -9.82 -5.27 -0.93
N ALA A 37 -10.52 -4.15 -1.16
CA ALA A 37 -10.51 -3.46 -2.44
C ALA A 37 -10.21 -1.96 -2.24
N HIS A 38 -9.28 -1.43 -3.03
CA HIS A 38 -9.04 0.00 -3.10
C HIS A 38 -9.28 0.52 -4.52
N THR A 39 -10.18 1.49 -4.67
CA THR A 39 -10.46 2.14 -5.95
C THR A 39 -9.59 3.39 -6.14
N VAL A 40 -8.87 3.44 -7.26
CA VAL A 40 -8.03 4.58 -7.68
C VAL A 40 -8.35 4.90 -9.13
N MET A 41 -8.70 6.16 -9.41
CA MET A 41 -9.09 6.62 -10.75
C MET A 41 -10.14 5.74 -11.45
N GLY A 42 -11.11 5.22 -10.68
CA GLY A 42 -12.17 4.34 -11.19
C GLY A 42 -11.75 2.89 -11.48
N GLN A 43 -10.51 2.51 -11.20
CA GLN A 43 -10.04 1.13 -11.26
C GLN A 43 -9.96 0.54 -9.85
N THR A 44 -10.47 -0.67 -9.67
CA THR A 44 -10.44 -1.38 -8.39
C THR A 44 -9.23 -2.31 -8.33
N ILE A 45 -8.45 -2.16 -7.27
CA ILE A 45 -7.29 -3.00 -6.97
C ILE A 45 -7.65 -3.83 -5.75
N SER A 46 -7.72 -5.14 -5.93
CA SER A 46 -8.02 -6.09 -4.86
C SER A 46 -6.78 -6.89 -4.45
N PHE A 47 -6.66 -7.15 -3.16
CA PHE A 47 -5.58 -7.92 -2.57
C PHE A 47 -6.00 -8.50 -1.21
N ASP A 48 -5.32 -9.56 -0.81
CA ASP A 48 -5.59 -10.25 0.44
C ASP A 48 -4.80 -9.64 1.58
N VAL A 49 -5.45 -9.52 2.73
CA VAL A 49 -4.87 -9.01 3.97
C VAL A 49 -5.29 -9.91 5.13
N TRP A 50 -4.51 -9.81 6.20
CA TRP A 50 -4.79 -10.42 7.49
C TRP A 50 -4.37 -9.44 8.58
N ARG A 51 -4.74 -9.74 9.82
CA ARG A 51 -4.71 -8.74 10.88
C ARG A 51 -3.30 -8.37 11.29
N SER A 52 -2.40 -9.34 11.46
CA SER A 52 -1.01 -9.05 11.80
C SER A 52 -0.27 -8.25 10.73
N LEU A 53 -0.56 -8.46 9.44
CA LEU A 53 0.01 -7.65 8.36
C LEU A 53 -0.38 -6.18 8.48
N ILE A 54 -1.68 -5.91 8.70
CA ILE A 54 -2.18 -4.54 8.85
C ILE A 54 -1.54 -3.87 10.07
N LYS A 55 -1.48 -4.58 11.20
CA LYS A 55 -0.83 -4.08 12.42
C LYS A 55 0.65 -3.75 12.21
N ALA A 56 1.39 -4.64 11.58
CA ALA A 56 2.82 -4.43 11.33
C ALA A 56 3.04 -3.15 10.52
N GLU A 57 2.30 -2.96 9.43
CA GLU A 57 2.38 -1.74 8.61
C GLU A 57 1.91 -0.49 9.38
N MET A 58 0.90 -0.60 10.26
CA MET A 58 0.48 0.51 11.12
C MET A 58 1.59 0.97 12.05
N ILE A 59 2.33 0.03 12.64
CA ILE A 59 3.46 0.31 13.53
C ILE A 59 4.61 0.93 12.72
N ASP A 60 5.00 0.31 11.60
CA ASP A 60 6.06 0.81 10.71
C ASP A 60 5.80 2.26 10.28
N GLN A 61 4.57 2.55 9.81
CA GLN A 61 4.20 3.91 9.44
C GLN A 61 4.20 4.87 10.63
N SER A 62 3.85 4.39 11.83
CA SER A 62 3.84 5.20 13.05
C SER A 62 5.25 5.55 13.51
N ASP A 63 6.24 4.70 13.28
CA ASP A 63 7.65 4.94 13.64
C ASP A 63 8.35 5.95 12.72
N ILE A 64 7.88 6.09 11.48
CA ILE A 64 8.42 7.08 10.54
C ILE A 64 8.03 8.51 10.97
N LYS A 65 9.03 9.40 11.02
CA LYS A 65 8.81 10.83 11.27
C LYS A 65 7.78 11.41 10.30
N SER A 66 6.76 12.12 10.82
CA SER A 66 5.60 12.62 10.06
C SER A 66 5.92 13.30 8.72
N SER A 67 6.97 14.14 8.65
CA SER A 67 7.39 14.80 7.41
C SER A 67 7.88 13.81 6.34
N HIS A 68 8.62 12.79 6.76
CA HIS A 68 9.13 11.74 5.88
C HIS A 68 8.00 10.81 5.44
N ARG A 69 7.13 10.41 6.38
CA ARG A 69 5.92 9.63 6.10
C ARG A 69 5.05 10.30 5.03
N LYS A 70 4.79 11.60 5.15
CA LYS A 70 4.05 12.37 4.14
C LYS A 70 4.72 12.35 2.76
N ALA A 71 6.05 12.38 2.70
CA ALA A 71 6.78 12.31 1.43
C ALA A 71 6.66 10.93 0.78
N ILE A 72 6.77 9.86 1.59
CA ILE A 72 6.56 8.47 1.16
C ILE A 72 5.14 8.33 0.61
N LEU A 73 4.11 8.70 1.38
CA LEU A 73 2.70 8.58 0.96
C LEU A 73 2.40 9.34 -0.34
N ARG A 74 2.94 10.56 -0.49
CA ARG A 74 2.80 11.33 -1.74
C ARG A 74 3.46 10.64 -2.94
N LYS A 75 4.61 9.99 -2.73
CA LYS A 75 5.27 9.23 -3.78
C LYS A 75 4.46 7.97 -4.11
N THR A 76 4.05 7.21 -3.10
CA THR A 76 3.22 6.01 -3.22
C THR A 76 1.94 6.27 -4.01
N GLU A 77 1.19 7.31 -3.65
CA GLU A 77 -0.04 7.72 -4.35
C GLU A 77 0.24 8.07 -5.83
N LYS A 78 1.32 8.80 -6.12
CA LYS A 78 1.71 9.12 -7.51
C LYS A 78 2.06 7.88 -8.31
N THR A 79 2.81 6.94 -7.73
CA THR A 79 3.18 5.67 -8.38
C THR A 79 1.94 4.82 -8.66
N LEU A 80 1.03 4.75 -7.69
CA LEU A 80 -0.25 4.04 -7.82
C LEU A 80 -1.11 4.61 -8.96
N GLN A 81 -1.27 5.93 -9.02
CA GLN A 81 -1.99 6.59 -10.11
C GLN A 81 -1.33 6.38 -11.48
N ARG A 82 0.02 6.34 -11.55
CA ARG A 82 0.74 6.04 -12.79
C ARG A 82 0.49 4.60 -13.24
N ALA A 83 0.54 3.63 -12.34
CA ALA A 83 0.23 2.23 -12.65
C ALA A 83 -1.19 2.08 -13.23
N VAL A 84 -2.18 2.75 -12.64
CA VAL A 84 -3.56 2.77 -13.15
C VAL A 84 -3.63 3.42 -14.54
N LYS A 85 -2.92 4.52 -14.78
CA LYS A 85 -2.87 5.20 -16.10
C LYS A 85 -2.21 4.34 -17.19
N VAL A 86 -1.18 3.58 -16.85
CA VAL A 86 -0.54 2.62 -17.79
C VAL A 86 -1.54 1.52 -18.17
N GLY A 87 -2.35 1.10 -17.19
CA GLY A 87 -3.39 0.09 -17.30
C GLY A 87 -2.96 -1.19 -16.59
N LEU A 88 -3.74 -1.61 -15.58
CA LEU A 88 -3.38 -2.72 -14.68
C LEU A 88 -3.11 -4.04 -15.42
N GLY A 89 -3.82 -4.31 -16.52
CA GLY A 89 -3.61 -5.52 -17.34
C GLY A 89 -2.32 -5.52 -18.18
N LYS A 90 -1.54 -4.43 -18.19
CA LYS A 90 -0.24 -4.35 -18.86
C LYS A 90 0.94 -4.51 -17.90
N LEU A 91 0.67 -4.56 -16.60
CA LEU A 91 1.70 -4.73 -15.58
C LEU A 91 2.13 -6.19 -15.53
N ASN A 92 3.42 -6.44 -15.36
CA ASN A 92 3.89 -7.78 -15.02
C ASN A 92 3.59 -8.10 -13.54
N ASP A 93 3.84 -9.35 -13.12
CA ASP A 93 3.50 -9.81 -11.77
C ASP A 93 4.15 -8.96 -10.67
N ALA A 94 5.44 -8.62 -10.82
CA ALA A 94 6.17 -7.81 -9.84
C ALA A 94 5.62 -6.38 -9.76
N GLN A 95 5.29 -5.77 -10.90
CA GLN A 95 4.67 -4.44 -10.96
C GLN A 95 3.26 -4.45 -10.38
N MET A 96 2.49 -5.52 -10.60
CA MET A 96 1.16 -5.68 -10.03
C MET A 96 1.24 -5.89 -8.52
N GLU A 97 2.21 -6.66 -8.03
CA GLU A 97 2.47 -6.84 -6.61
C GLU A 97 2.86 -5.52 -5.93
N GLN A 98 3.77 -4.75 -6.53
CA GLN A 98 4.09 -3.40 -6.05
C GLN A 98 2.88 -2.47 -6.06
N THR A 99 2.01 -2.59 -7.07
CA THR A 99 0.77 -1.80 -7.16
C THR A 99 -0.19 -2.13 -6.02
N ARG A 100 -0.36 -3.42 -5.69
CA ARG A 100 -1.15 -3.87 -4.53
C ARG A 100 -0.53 -3.40 -3.21
N TRP A 101 0.79 -3.49 -3.07
CA TRP A 101 1.49 -3.01 -1.88
C TRP A 101 1.34 -1.49 -1.68
N ASN A 102 1.44 -0.72 -2.76
CA ASN A 102 1.19 0.72 -2.72
C ASN A 102 -0.25 1.03 -2.30
N ALA A 103 -1.23 0.30 -2.80
CA ALA A 103 -2.62 0.45 -2.38
C ALA A 103 -2.83 0.09 -0.90
N PHE A 104 -2.17 -0.96 -0.42
CA PHE A 104 -2.17 -1.38 0.99
C PHE A 104 -1.62 -0.29 1.92
N ILE A 105 -0.44 0.27 1.62
CA ILE A 105 0.16 1.38 2.38
C ILE A 105 -0.84 2.54 2.54
N ILE A 106 -1.52 2.91 1.46
CA ILE A 106 -2.50 4.02 1.45
C ILE A 106 -3.75 3.67 2.27
N LEU A 107 -4.23 2.43 2.22
CA LEU A 107 -5.34 1.99 3.08
C LEU A 107 -4.97 2.04 4.57
N VAL A 108 -3.76 1.59 4.91
CA VAL A 108 -3.24 1.68 6.28
C VAL A 108 -3.15 3.13 6.75
N ASP A 109 -2.63 4.05 5.92
CA ASP A 109 -2.58 5.48 6.26
C ASP A 109 -3.98 6.04 6.57
N ARG A 110 -4.98 5.67 5.78
CA ARG A 110 -6.36 6.11 6.02
C ARG A 110 -6.93 5.55 7.33
N ALA A 111 -6.68 4.28 7.63
CA ALA A 111 -7.10 3.67 8.90
C ALA A 111 -6.39 4.29 10.11
N LEU A 112 -5.10 4.61 9.98
CA LEU A 112 -4.33 5.33 10.99
C LEU A 112 -4.88 6.73 11.27
N GLY A 113 -5.18 7.49 10.20
CA GLY A 113 -5.60 8.87 10.29
C GLY A 113 -4.66 9.70 11.17
N ASN A 114 -5.23 10.41 12.15
CA ASN A 114 -4.47 11.23 13.09
C ASN A 114 -3.96 10.47 14.32
N ASN A 115 -4.11 9.14 14.38
CA ASN A 115 -3.75 8.34 15.56
C ASN A 115 -2.32 7.79 15.54
N HIS A 116 -1.53 8.06 14.50
CA HIS A 116 -0.15 7.58 14.36
C HIS A 116 0.77 7.84 15.57
N LEU A 117 0.60 8.96 16.28
CA LEU A 117 1.38 9.21 17.51
C LEU A 117 0.88 8.40 18.71
N LYS A 118 -0.42 8.09 18.76
CA LYS A 118 -1.03 7.36 19.87
C LYS A 118 -0.71 5.87 19.84
N ILE A 119 -0.55 5.32 18.65
CA ILE A 119 -0.19 3.90 18.48
C ILE A 119 1.18 3.57 19.05
N ARG A 120 2.12 4.53 19.04
CA ARG A 120 3.43 4.37 19.69
C ARG A 120 3.34 4.12 21.19
N ASP A 121 2.30 4.66 21.82
CA ASP A 121 2.09 4.55 23.26
C ASP A 121 1.08 3.43 23.61
N ASP A 122 0.29 2.97 22.63
CA ASP A 122 -0.74 1.94 22.78
C ASP A 122 -0.96 1.17 21.48
N GLU A 123 -0.23 0.07 21.29
CA GLU A 123 -0.38 -0.81 20.13
C GLU A 123 -1.76 -1.50 20.08
N ALA A 124 -2.48 -1.62 21.20
CA ALA A 124 -3.83 -2.19 21.21
C ALA A 124 -4.83 -1.29 20.46
N LEU A 125 -4.52 -0.01 20.28
CA LEU A 125 -5.30 0.90 19.45
C LEU A 125 -5.37 0.45 17.99
N CYS A 126 -4.35 -0.27 17.48
CA CYS A 126 -4.35 -0.79 16.12
C CYS A 126 -5.57 -1.68 15.85
N ASP A 127 -5.94 -2.57 16.79
CA ASP A 127 -7.11 -3.44 16.62
C ASP A 127 -8.40 -2.64 16.44
N SER A 128 -8.59 -1.65 17.30
CA SER A 128 -9.79 -0.81 17.25
C SER A 128 -9.89 -0.01 15.95
N LEU A 129 -8.74 0.47 15.44
CA LEU A 129 -8.68 1.21 14.18
C LEU A 129 -8.91 0.30 12.97
N ILE A 130 -8.41 -0.95 13.00
CA ILE A 130 -8.66 -1.94 11.95
C ILE A 130 -10.16 -2.24 11.86
N ASP A 131 -10.81 -2.48 13.00
CA ASP A 131 -12.24 -2.80 13.04
C ASP A 131 -13.13 -1.63 12.60
N ALA A 132 -12.70 -0.39 12.88
CA ALA A 132 -13.44 0.82 12.52
C ALA A 132 -13.19 1.30 11.07
N ALA A 133 -12.15 0.79 10.40
CA ALA A 133 -11.77 1.26 9.07
C ALA A 133 -12.62 0.60 7.98
N ASP A 134 -13.44 1.42 7.29
CA ASP A 134 -14.24 0.97 6.14
C ASP A 134 -13.40 0.28 5.06
N GLY A 135 -12.16 0.74 4.86
CA GLY A 135 -11.24 0.20 3.86
C GLY A 135 -10.73 -1.21 4.15
N PHE A 136 -10.91 -1.72 5.37
CA PHE A 136 -10.53 -3.09 5.75
C PHE A 136 -11.75 -4.00 6.00
N GLN A 137 -12.96 -3.49 5.80
CA GLN A 137 -14.16 -4.34 5.78
C GLN A 137 -14.09 -5.28 4.57
N LYS A 138 -14.65 -6.49 4.73
CA LYS A 138 -14.68 -7.49 3.65
C LYS A 138 -15.46 -6.92 2.45
N ALA A 139 -14.82 -6.96 1.27
CA ALA A 139 -15.41 -6.53 0.01
C ALA A 139 -16.55 -7.44 -0.47
#